data_AF-A0A2P5MQJ3-F1
#
_entry.id   AF-A0A2P5MQJ3-F1
#
_cell.length_a   1.000
_cell.length_b   1.000
_cell.length_c   1.000
_cell.angle_alpha   90.00
_cell.angle_beta   90.00
_cell.angle_gamma   90.00
#
_symmetry.space_group_name_H-M   'P 1'
#
loop_
_entity.id
_entity.type
_entity.pdbx_description
1 polymer ?
#
loop_
_entity_poly.entity_id
_entity_poly.type
_entity_poly.pdbx_seq_one_letter_code
_entity_poly.pdbx_strand_id
1 'polypeptide(L)'
;KGQSGILENMTSRVDFLRCAEHRIRFVYTLKHCSWLNQVEIGFGILSRRLLKRGSFPSIEVMNQRIQAFIAFFNDTLAKPFRWTYIGKPLLV
;
A
#
# COMPACT_ATOMS: atom_id res chain seq x y z
N LYS A 1 24.52 -4.24 7.69
CA LYS A 1 24.26 -4.45 6.24
C LYS A 1 25.61 -4.48 5.54
N GLY A 2 25.93 -5.52 4.77
CA GLY A 2 27.19 -5.58 4.01
C GLY A 2 28.43 -6.05 4.76
N GLN A 3 28.29 -6.84 5.83
CA GLN A 3 29.45 -7.42 6.55
C GLN A 3 29.29 -8.92 6.80
N SER A 4 28.08 -9.41 7.09
CA SER A 4 27.79 -10.83 7.25
C SER A 4 26.28 -11.12 7.26
N GLY A 5 25.93 -12.40 7.05
CA GLY A 5 24.58 -12.93 7.22
C GLY A 5 23.62 -12.58 6.08
N ILE A 6 22.31 -12.61 6.38
CA ILE A 6 21.22 -12.42 5.40
C ILE A 6 21.31 -11.09 4.62
N LEU A 7 22.00 -10.08 5.17
CA LEU A 7 22.13 -8.75 4.55
C LEU A 7 23.52 -8.50 3.94
N GLU A 8 24.33 -9.54 3.77
CA GLU A 8 25.70 -9.45 3.24
C GLU A 8 25.72 -8.91 1.81
N ASN A 9 24.98 -9.54 0.89
CA ASN A 9 24.97 -9.19 -0.53
C ASN A 9 23.55 -9.23 -1.14
N MET A 10 23.41 -8.91 -2.42
CA MET A 10 22.09 -8.90 -3.07
C MET A 10 21.49 -10.30 -3.17
N THR A 11 22.30 -11.34 -3.40
CA THR A 11 21.85 -12.73 -3.53
C THR A 11 21.26 -13.25 -2.23
N SER A 12 22.01 -13.18 -1.13
CA SER A 12 21.54 -13.57 0.22
C SER A 12 20.26 -12.85 0.65
N ARG A 13 20.12 -11.56 0.29
CA ARG A 13 18.88 -10.80 0.52
C ARG A 13 17.72 -11.32 -0.32
N VAL A 14 17.95 -11.60 -1.60
CA VAL A 14 16.93 -12.13 -2.50
C VAL A 14 16.47 -13.51 -2.03
N ASP A 15 17.39 -14.37 -1.63
CA ASP A 15 17.07 -15.73 -1.14
C ASP A 15 16.21 -15.66 0.12
N PHE A 16 16.56 -14.79 1.08
CA PHE A 16 15.74 -14.55 2.26
C PHE A 16 14.36 -13.99 1.90
N LEU A 17 14.27 -12.98 1.03
CA LEU A 17 12.98 -12.37 0.68
C LEU A 17 12.06 -13.32 -0.12
N ARG A 18 12.63 -14.36 -0.76
CA ARG A 18 11.91 -15.38 -1.53
C ARG A 18 11.53 -16.63 -0.73
N CYS A 19 12.12 -16.85 0.44
CA CYS A 19 11.83 -18.00 1.30
C CYS A 19 10.33 -18.06 1.64
N ALA A 20 9.69 -19.18 1.28
CA ALA A 20 8.24 -19.36 1.39
C ALA A 20 7.80 -19.70 2.82
N GLU A 21 8.73 -20.15 3.65
CA GLU A 21 8.56 -20.53 5.05
C GLU A 21 8.41 -19.30 5.97
N HIS A 22 8.74 -18.11 5.47
CA HIS A 22 8.58 -16.87 6.22
C HIS A 22 7.12 -16.51 6.47
N ARG A 23 6.81 -16.10 7.72
CA ARG A 23 5.51 -15.55 8.11
C ARG A 23 5.10 -14.36 7.23
N ILE A 24 6.05 -13.51 6.86
CA ILE A 24 5.85 -12.35 5.99
C ILE A 24 6.53 -12.64 4.66
N ARG A 25 5.76 -12.66 3.57
CA ARG A 25 6.26 -12.91 2.22
C ARG A 25 6.20 -11.64 1.39
N PHE A 26 7.30 -11.31 0.72
CA PHE A 26 7.36 -10.17 -0.18
C PHE A 26 6.94 -10.60 -1.59
N VAL A 27 5.83 -10.04 -2.07
CA VAL A 27 5.36 -10.24 -3.44
C VAL A 27 5.70 -8.99 -4.25
N TYR A 28 6.47 -9.18 -5.31
CA TYR A 28 6.86 -8.08 -6.20
C TYR A 28 5.90 -8.01 -7.39
N THR A 29 5.35 -6.83 -7.63
CA THR A 29 4.61 -6.55 -8.87
C THR A 29 5.60 -6.50 -10.04
N LEU A 30 5.12 -6.80 -11.25
CA LEU A 30 5.90 -6.57 -12.47
C LEU A 30 6.35 -5.10 -12.56
N LYS A 31 7.46 -4.86 -13.28
CA LYS A 31 7.92 -3.50 -13.54
C LYS A 31 6.79 -2.70 -14.21
N HIS A 32 6.61 -1.45 -13.78
CA HIS A 32 5.56 -0.55 -14.26
C HIS A 32 4.11 -1.01 -14.00
N CYS A 33 3.89 -1.98 -13.11
CA CYS A 33 2.56 -2.44 -12.73
C CYS A 33 2.14 -1.96 -11.34
N SER A 34 2.38 -0.67 -11.05
CA SER A 34 2.00 -0.08 -9.77
C SER A 34 0.48 -0.09 -9.56
N TRP A 35 -0.28 -0.05 -10.66
CA TRP A 35 -1.74 -0.22 -10.68
C TRP A 35 -2.25 -1.56 -10.10
N LEU A 36 -1.39 -2.59 -10.01
CA LEU A 36 -1.72 -3.85 -9.32
C LEU A 36 -1.66 -3.70 -7.80
N ASN A 37 -1.01 -2.66 -7.28
CA ASN A 37 -0.88 -2.42 -5.86
C ASN A 37 -2.16 -1.78 -5.31
N GLN A 38 -2.94 -2.55 -4.57
CA GLN A 38 -4.21 -2.09 -3.99
C GLN A 38 -4.08 -0.87 -3.08
N VAL A 39 -2.90 -0.63 -2.50
CA VAL A 39 -2.66 0.56 -1.67
C VAL A 39 -2.91 1.86 -2.44
N GLU A 40 -2.67 1.85 -3.76
CA GLU A 40 -2.92 3.02 -4.61
C GLU A 40 -4.40 3.38 -4.69
N ILE A 41 -5.30 2.38 -4.60
CA ILE A 41 -6.74 2.61 -4.54
C ILE A 41 -7.09 3.36 -3.25
N GLY A 42 -6.54 2.93 -2.11
CA GLY A 42 -6.71 3.59 -0.82
C GLY A 42 -6.24 5.04 -0.84
N PHE A 43 -5.03 5.29 -1.36
CA PHE A 43 -4.50 6.65 -1.52
C PHE A 43 -5.33 7.49 -2.50
N GLY A 44 -5.86 6.90 -3.58
CA GLY A 44 -6.77 7.57 -4.49
C GLY A 44 -8.06 8.02 -3.81
N ILE A 45 -8.63 7.21 -2.91
CA ILE A 45 -9.82 7.56 -2.14
C ILE A 45 -9.50 8.69 -1.14
N LEU A 46 -8.42 8.56 -0.37
CA LEU A 46 -7.95 9.60 0.56
C LEU A 46 -7.75 10.93 -0.16
N SER A 47 -7.05 10.90 -1.30
CA SER A 47 -6.79 12.08 -2.11
C SER A 47 -8.08 12.73 -2.60
N ARG A 48 -9.00 11.97 -3.19
CA ARG A 48 -10.26 12.52 -3.71
C ARG A 48 -11.20 13.06 -2.62
N ARG A 49 -11.25 12.41 -1.45
CA ARG A 49 -12.22 12.73 -0.40
C ARG A 49 -11.73 13.74 0.62
N LEU A 50 -10.44 13.72 0.95
CA LEU A 50 -9.87 14.58 1.99
C LEU A 50 -8.91 15.63 1.41
N LEU A 51 -7.93 15.23 0.58
CA LEU A 51 -6.81 16.11 0.24
C LEU A 51 -7.14 17.10 -0.89
N LYS A 52 -7.78 16.65 -1.98
CA LYS A 52 -8.03 17.44 -3.20
C LYS A 52 -8.83 18.72 -2.96
N ARG A 53 -9.65 18.74 -1.91
CA ARG A 53 -10.47 19.91 -1.50
C ARG A 53 -10.21 20.33 -0.06
N GLY A 54 -9.15 19.78 0.56
CA GLY A 54 -8.81 20.09 1.94
C GLY A 54 -8.00 21.37 2.02
N SER A 55 -8.42 22.29 2.88
CA SER A 55 -7.57 23.39 3.37
C SER A 55 -7.25 23.10 4.82
N PHE A 56 -5.95 23.14 5.15
CA PHE A 56 -5.43 22.81 6.47
C PHE A 56 -4.60 23.99 6.97
N PRO A 57 -4.89 24.53 8.18
CA PRO A 57 -4.16 25.66 8.73
C PRO A 57 -2.74 25.28 9.21
N SER A 58 -2.47 23.99 9.43
CA SER A 58 -1.14 23.48 9.79
C SER A 58 -0.98 22.00 9.41
N ILE A 59 0.26 21.50 9.48
CA ILE A 59 0.60 20.10 9.24
C ILE A 59 -0.01 19.20 10.32
N GLU A 60 -0.07 19.66 11.56
CA GLU A 60 -0.66 18.95 12.69
C GLU A 60 -2.15 18.70 12.45
N VAL A 61 -2.89 19.72 11.99
CA VAL A 61 -4.32 19.60 11.68
C VAL A 61 -4.53 18.68 10.48
N MET A 62 -3.65 18.73 9.47
CA MET A 62 -3.68 17.79 8.35
C MET A 62 -3.49 16.34 8.83
N ASN A 63 -2.50 16.08 9.68
CA ASN A 63 -2.23 14.76 10.24
C ASN A 63 -3.43 14.24 11.05
N GLN A 64 -4.01 15.06 11.92
CA GLN A 64 -5.20 14.70 12.69
C GLN A 64 -6.37 14.33 11.78
N ARG A 65 -6.61 15.12 10.73
CA ARG A 65 -7.69 14.84 9.76
C ARG A 65 -7.44 13.57 8.95
N ILE A 66 -6.19 13.27 8.58
CA ILE A 66 -5.84 12.01 7.91
C ILE A 66 -6.12 10.82 8.84
N GLN A 67 -5.70 10.89 10.11
CA GLN A 67 -5.94 9.82 11.08
C GLN A 67 -7.45 9.61 11.33
N ALA A 68 -8.20 10.69 11.51
CA ALA A 68 -9.66 10.63 11.67
C ALA A 68 -10.34 10.03 10.43
N PHE A 69 -9.90 10.40 9.23
CA PHE A 69 -10.40 9.82 7.99
C PHE A 69 -10.12 8.32 7.90
N ILE A 70 -8.91 7.87 8.25
CA ILE A 70 -8.54 6.45 8.24
C ILE A 70 -9.41 5.67 9.23
N ALA A 71 -9.57 6.16 10.46
CA ALA A 71 -10.40 5.53 11.47
C ALA A 71 -11.86 5.40 11.00
N PHE A 72 -12.45 6.49 10.51
CA PHE A 72 -13.81 6.48 9.97
C PHE A 72 -13.96 5.54 8.77
N PHE A 73 -13.02 5.59 7.82
CA PHE A 73 -13.07 4.74 6.63
C PHE A 73 -13.00 3.26 7.00
N ASN A 74 -12.14 2.89 7.95
CA ASN A 74 -11.98 1.52 8.42
C ASN A 74 -13.24 0.99 9.13
N ASP A 75 -13.90 1.83 9.91
CA ASP A 75 -15.11 1.45 10.65
C ASP A 75 -16.35 1.34 9.75
N THR A 76 -16.51 2.28 8.81
CA THR A 76 -17.81 2.47 8.13
C THR A 76 -17.82 2.09 6.65
N LEU A 77 -16.68 2.15 5.97
CA LEU A 77 -16.61 2.04 4.51
C LEU A 77 -15.66 0.94 4.02
N ALA A 78 -14.91 0.32 4.93
CA ALA A 78 -13.96 -0.72 4.60
C ALA A 78 -14.68 -1.91 3.98
N LYS A 79 -14.31 -2.18 2.74
CA LYS A 79 -14.73 -3.37 2.01
C LYS A 79 -13.56 -3.88 1.21
N PRO A 80 -13.44 -5.20 1.01
CA PRO A 80 -12.42 -5.75 0.13
C PRO A 80 -12.48 -5.04 -1.23
N PHE A 81 -11.32 -4.54 -1.68
CA PHE A 81 -11.25 -3.98 -3.02
C PHE A 81 -11.50 -5.10 -4.02
N ARG A 82 -12.46 -4.87 -4.90
CA ARG A 82 -12.75 -5.74 -6.02
C ARG A 82 -11.71 -5.45 -7.10
N TRP A 83 -10.80 -6.41 -7.37
CA TRP A 83 -9.71 -6.27 -8.34
C TRP A 83 -9.54 -7.53 -9.19
N THR A 84 -8.95 -7.40 -10.38
CA THR A 84 -8.54 -8.54 -11.21
C THR A 84 -7.09 -8.35 -11.67
N TYR A 85 -6.35 -9.46 -11.74
CA TYR A 85 -4.99 -9.45 -12.26
C TYR A 85 -4.96 -9.24 -13.79
N ILE A 86 -6.06 -9.52 -14.48
CA ILE A 86 -6.16 -9.46 -15.95
C ILE A 86 -6.38 -8.04 -16.49
N GLY A 87 -6.40 -7.01 -15.63
CA GLY A 87 -6.60 -5.61 -16.03
C GLY A 87 -7.97 -5.33 -16.65
N LYS A 88 -8.90 -6.30 -16.63
CA LYS A 88 -10.27 -6.10 -17.09
C LYS A 88 -11.10 -5.47 -15.99
N PRO A 89 -11.87 -4.41 -16.29
CA PRO A 89 -12.86 -3.88 -15.37
C PRO A 89 -13.78 -5.00 -14.89
N LEU A 90 -14.05 -5.03 -13.59
CA LEU A 90 -15.05 -5.95 -13.07
C LEU A 90 -16.41 -5.53 -13.59
N LEU A 91 -17.05 -6.43 -14.34
CA LEU A 91 -18.45 -6.27 -14.74
C LEU A 91 -19.28 -6.27 -13.44
N VAL A 92 -20.07 -5.21 -13.26
CA VAL A 92 -21.00 -5.04 -12.14
C VAL A 92 -22.32 -5.70 -12.51
#